data_AF-A0A537Z274-F1
#
_entry.id   AF-A0A537Z274-F1
#
_cell.length_a   1.000
_cell.length_b   1.000
_cell.length_c   1.000
_cell.angle_alpha   90.00
_cell.angle_beta   90.00
_cell.angle_gamma   90.00
#
_symmetry.space_group_name_H-M   'P 1'
#
loop_
_entity.id
_entity.type
_entity.pdbx_description
1 polymer ?
#
loop_
_entity_poly.entity_id
_entity_poly.type
_entity_poly.pdbx_seq_one_letter_code
_entity_poly.pdbx_strand_id
1 'polypeptide(L)'
;MAATASRLPAALDRALPLLSPEARRTGRLGDGGYLDLLGGSIPQSTGIAQELMVTRLVPTIYERWWRPALGRVAKGVLGPGMADEHRIARLLLGISPGDGVLDVACGTGNFTRDFARSVGADGLVVG
;
A
#
# COMPACT_ATOMS: atom_id res chain seq x y z
N MET A 1 0.63 -19.11 30.54
CA MET A 1 -0.42 -18.11 30.25
C MET A 1 -0.77 -18.23 28.78
N ALA A 2 -2.02 -18.57 28.46
CA ALA A 2 -2.46 -18.79 27.08
C ALA A 2 -2.43 -17.48 26.28
N ALA A 3 -1.83 -17.52 25.09
CA ALA A 3 -1.84 -16.41 24.16
C ALA A 3 -3.30 -16.16 23.72
N THR A 4 -3.87 -15.03 24.14
CA THR A 4 -5.12 -14.52 23.61
C THR A 4 -4.99 -14.36 22.11
N ALA A 5 -5.85 -15.04 21.34
CA ALA A 5 -5.96 -14.86 19.90
C ALA A 5 -6.14 -13.36 19.61
N SER A 6 -5.10 -12.71 19.08
CA SER A 6 -5.21 -11.33 18.63
C SER A 6 -6.26 -11.29 17.53
N ARG A 7 -7.36 -10.55 17.75
CA ARG A 7 -8.28 -10.26 16.65
C ARG A 7 -7.48 -9.56 15.57
N LEU A 8 -7.63 -10.03 14.33
CA LEU A 8 -7.01 -9.38 13.19
C LEU A 8 -7.58 -7.94 13.09
N PRO A 9 -6.83 -6.99 12.52
CA PRO A 9 -7.38 -5.69 12.19
C PRO A 9 -8.66 -5.86 11.34
N ALA A 10 -9.70 -5.07 11.58
CA ALA A 10 -10.99 -5.21 10.89
C ALA A 10 -10.88 -5.15 9.35
N ALA A 11 -9.87 -4.44 8.81
CA ALA A 11 -9.58 -4.44 7.39
C ALA A 11 -9.09 -5.81 6.89
N LEU A 12 -8.28 -6.52 7.69
CA LEU A 12 -7.77 -7.83 7.34
C LEU A 12 -8.88 -8.90 7.42
N ASP A 13 -9.77 -8.81 8.40
CA ASP A 13 -10.96 -9.67 8.47
C ASP A 13 -11.83 -9.52 7.20
N ARG A 14 -11.98 -8.30 6.68
CA ARG A 14 -12.70 -8.03 5.44
C ARG A 14 -11.94 -8.49 4.19
N ALA A 15 -10.61 -8.49 4.22
CA ALA A 15 -9.77 -8.90 3.10
C ALA A 15 -9.64 -10.43 2.99
N LEU A 16 -9.67 -11.16 4.12
CA LEU A 16 -9.50 -12.62 4.14
C LEU A 16 -10.47 -13.36 3.17
N PRO A 17 -11.78 -13.05 3.13
CA PRO A 17 -12.72 -13.62 2.17
C PRO A 17 -12.39 -13.39 0.69
N LEU A 18 -11.50 -12.44 0.36
CA LEU A 18 -11.08 -12.18 -1.02
C LEU A 18 -9.91 -13.08 -1.45
N LEU A 19 -9.21 -13.69 -0.51
CA LEU A 19 -8.06 -14.55 -0.80
C LEU A 19 -8.50 -15.95 -1.21
N SER A 20 -7.67 -16.64 -1.99
CA SER A 20 -7.87 -18.07 -2.27
C SER A 20 -7.79 -18.89 -0.97
N PRO A 21 -8.44 -20.07 -0.89
CA PRO A 21 -8.36 -20.92 0.30
C PRO A 21 -6.92 -21.28 0.69
N GLU A 22 -6.03 -21.42 -0.30
CA GLU A 22 -4.62 -21.68 -0.07
C GLU A 22 -3.91 -20.49 0.59
N ALA A 23 -4.05 -19.30 0.01
CA ALA A 23 -3.46 -18.07 0.55
C ALA A 23 -3.94 -17.78 1.99
N ARG A 24 -5.21 -18.08 2.32
CA ARG A 24 -5.72 -17.96 3.70
C ARG A 24 -5.03 -18.91 4.68
N ARG A 25 -4.69 -20.12 4.26
CA ARG A 25 -4.03 -21.14 5.11
C ARG A 25 -2.55 -20.84 5.30
N THR A 26 -1.88 -20.39 4.23
CA THR A 26 -0.43 -20.15 4.24
C THR A 26 -0.06 -18.76 4.73
N GLY A 27 -1.00 -17.81 4.69
CA GLY A 27 -0.79 -16.45 5.17
C GLY A 27 -0.33 -16.36 6.62
N ARG A 28 0.59 -15.44 6.91
CA ARG A 28 1.10 -15.18 8.26
C ARG A 28 1.03 -13.69 8.57
N LEU A 29 0.56 -13.32 9.75
CA LEU A 29 0.57 -11.93 10.18
C LEU A 29 2.02 -11.56 10.53
N GLY A 30 2.59 -10.60 9.80
CA GLY A 30 3.92 -10.07 10.08
C GLY A 30 3.90 -8.99 11.17
N ASP A 31 5.06 -8.69 11.74
CA ASP A 31 5.22 -7.71 12.83
C ASP A 31 4.79 -6.28 12.43
N GLY A 32 4.74 -5.99 11.13
CA GLY A 32 4.24 -4.72 10.58
C GLY A 32 2.72 -4.61 10.45
N GLY A 33 1.96 -5.62 10.87
CA GLY A 33 0.50 -5.66 10.75
C GLY A 33 -0.02 -5.98 9.33
N TYR A 34 0.85 -6.46 8.45
CA TYR A 34 0.50 -6.95 7.11
C TYR A 34 0.36 -8.48 7.11
N LEU A 35 -0.44 -9.01 6.20
CA LEU A 35 -0.54 -10.45 5.97
C LEU A 35 0.47 -10.87 4.90
N ASP A 36 1.50 -11.59 5.30
CA ASP A 36 2.50 -12.18 4.41
C ASP A 36 1.91 -13.42 3.72
N LEU A 37 1.79 -13.36 2.40
CA LEU A 37 1.29 -14.44 1.55
C LEU A 37 2.41 -15.17 0.80
N LEU A 38 3.68 -14.80 0.99
CA LEU A 38 4.84 -15.34 0.25
C LEU A 38 5.37 -16.66 0.83
N GLY A 39 4.75 -17.18 1.89
CA GLY A 39 5.05 -18.52 2.42
C GLY A 39 6.49 -18.70 2.92
N GLY A 40 7.14 -17.62 3.38
CA GLY A 40 8.51 -17.67 3.94
C GLY A 40 9.64 -17.61 2.90
N SER A 41 9.30 -17.53 1.60
CA SER A 41 10.27 -17.15 0.58
C SER A 41 10.50 -15.64 0.62
N ILE A 42 11.54 -15.20 1.32
CA ILE A 42 11.97 -13.81 1.24
C ILE A 42 12.68 -13.65 -0.11
N PRO A 43 12.15 -12.85 -1.05
CA PRO A 43 12.84 -12.61 -2.31
C PRO A 43 14.22 -12.05 -2.02
N GLN A 44 15.25 -12.60 -2.67
CA GLN A 44 16.59 -12.04 -2.54
C GLN A 44 16.59 -10.60 -3.03
N SER A 45 17.32 -9.75 -2.30
CA SER A 45 17.45 -8.36 -2.72
C SER A 45 18.09 -8.29 -4.11
N THR A 46 17.49 -7.51 -4.98
CA THR A 46 17.96 -7.26 -6.35
C THR A 46 19.11 -6.25 -6.41
N GLY A 47 19.48 -5.65 -5.28
CA GLY A 47 20.68 -4.81 -5.14
C GLY A 47 20.58 -3.75 -4.04
N ILE A 48 21.66 -2.96 -3.91
CA ILE A 48 21.83 -1.94 -2.86
C ILE A 48 20.67 -0.92 -2.83
N ALA A 49 20.14 -0.55 -4.00
CA ALA A 49 19.02 0.38 -4.08
C ALA A 49 17.76 -0.18 -3.40
N GLN A 50 17.47 -1.47 -3.56
CA GLN A 50 16.35 -2.11 -2.89
C GLN A 50 16.60 -2.20 -1.38
N GLU A 51 17.80 -2.57 -0.96
CA GLU A 51 18.15 -2.64 0.48
C GLU A 51 17.95 -1.29 1.17
N LEU A 52 18.37 -0.21 0.51
CA LEU A 52 18.14 1.15 1.00
C LEU A 52 16.64 1.49 1.08
N MET A 53 15.82 1.01 0.15
CA MET A 53 14.37 1.22 0.17
C MET A 53 13.64 0.44 1.26
N VAL A 54 14.28 -0.57 1.88
CA VAL A 54 13.74 -1.24 3.09
C VAL A 54 13.95 -0.39 4.35
N THR A 55 14.85 0.61 4.31
CA THR A 55 15.00 1.57 5.42
C THR A 55 13.80 2.52 5.47
N ARG A 56 13.50 3.13 6.62
CA ARG A 56 12.46 4.18 6.69
C ARG A 56 12.93 5.52 6.13
N LEU A 57 14.24 5.80 6.23
CA LEU A 57 14.81 7.11 5.95
C LEU A 57 14.82 7.41 4.44
N VAL A 58 15.30 6.47 3.63
CA VAL A 58 15.44 6.68 2.18
C VAL A 58 14.09 6.86 1.48
N PRO A 59 13.06 6.03 1.71
CA PRO A 59 11.73 6.25 1.14
C PRO A 59 11.14 7.59 1.57
N THR A 60 11.32 7.99 2.84
CA THR A 60 10.80 9.27 3.33
C THR A 60 11.44 10.46 2.59
N ILE A 61 12.77 10.44 2.42
CA ILE A 61 13.48 11.51 1.69
C ILE A 61 13.11 11.48 0.21
N TYR A 62 13.10 10.29 -0.39
CA TYR A 62 12.77 10.07 -1.77
C TYR A 62 11.38 10.63 -2.10
N GLU A 63 10.36 10.26 -1.33
CA GLU A 63 8.99 10.70 -1.57
C GLU A 63 8.77 12.19 -1.33
N ARG A 64 9.43 12.74 -0.31
CA ARG A 64 9.17 14.12 0.11
C ARG A 64 9.94 15.16 -0.70
N TRP A 65 11.12 14.80 -1.20
CA TRP A 65 12.04 15.76 -1.83
C TRP A 65 12.42 15.37 -3.24
N TRP A 66 12.89 14.13 -3.46
CA TRP A 66 13.43 13.74 -4.77
C TRP A 66 12.32 13.54 -5.80
N ARG A 67 11.27 12.79 -5.46
CA ARG A 67 10.16 12.49 -6.37
C ARG A 67 9.43 13.75 -6.84
N PRO A 68 9.11 14.73 -5.97
CA PRO A 68 8.51 15.98 -6.43
C PRO A 68 9.47 16.83 -7.27
N ALA A 69 10.76 16.87 -6.92
CA ALA A 69 11.76 17.62 -7.68
C ALA A 69 11.94 17.01 -9.09
N LEU A 70 12.14 15.70 -9.19
CA LEU A 70 12.24 14.97 -10.45
C LEU A 70 10.94 15.06 -11.25
N GLY A 71 9.78 14.98 -10.59
CA GLY A 71 8.48 15.15 -11.21
C GLY A 71 8.33 16.51 -11.88
N ARG A 72 8.75 17.60 -11.21
CA ARG A 72 8.76 18.95 -11.81
C ARG A 72 9.75 19.08 -12.96
N VAL A 73 10.90 18.42 -12.88
CA VAL A 73 11.88 18.41 -13.98
C VAL A 73 11.30 17.69 -15.21
N ALA A 74 10.69 16.51 -15.02
CA ALA A 74 10.17 15.70 -16.11
C ALA A 74 8.86 16.24 -16.71
N LYS A 75 7.94 16.72 -15.87
CA LYS A 75 6.60 17.19 -16.28
C LYS A 75 6.53 18.69 -16.54
N GLY A 76 7.63 19.41 -16.29
CA GLY A 76 7.68 20.87 -16.31
C GLY A 76 7.09 21.49 -15.05
N VAL A 77 7.38 22.78 -14.82
CA VAL A 77 6.97 23.52 -13.61
C VAL A 77 5.45 23.63 -13.46
N LEU A 78 4.73 23.50 -14.58
CA LEU A 78 3.26 23.52 -14.65
C LEU A 78 2.63 22.11 -14.66
N GLY A 79 3.45 21.05 -14.59
CA GLY A 79 2.97 19.69 -14.54
C GLY A 79 2.22 19.38 -13.24
N PRO A 80 1.28 18.43 -13.24
CA PRO A 80 0.49 18.08 -12.06
C PRO A 80 1.40 17.61 -10.91
N GLY A 81 1.12 18.11 -9.70
CA GLY A 81 1.77 17.63 -8.49
C GLY A 81 1.16 16.32 -7.99
N MET A 82 1.72 15.75 -6.93
CA MET A 82 1.18 14.50 -6.36
C MET A 82 -0.27 14.62 -5.89
N ALA A 83 -0.67 15.78 -5.37
CA ALA A 83 -2.07 16.02 -4.97
C ALA A 83 -3.01 15.99 -6.19
N ASP A 84 -2.56 16.51 -7.34
CA ASP A 84 -3.31 16.44 -8.59
C ASP A 84 -3.36 15.01 -9.12
N GLU A 85 -2.26 14.26 -9.04
CA GLU A 85 -2.25 12.85 -9.42
C GLU A 85 -3.22 12.02 -8.58
N HIS A 86 -3.26 12.21 -7.26
CA HIS A 86 -4.24 11.58 -6.39
C HIS A 86 -5.67 11.96 -6.79
N ARG A 87 -5.92 13.25 -7.03
CA ARG A 87 -7.24 13.74 -7.46
C ARG A 87 -7.67 13.14 -8.79
N ILE A 88 -6.78 13.13 -9.78
CA ILE A 88 -7.03 12.57 -11.11
C ILE A 88 -7.30 11.07 -11.00
N ALA A 89 -6.48 10.33 -10.24
CA ALA A 89 -6.67 8.90 -10.04
C ALA A 89 -8.05 8.59 -9.43
N ARG A 90 -8.43 9.30 -8.36
CA ARG A 90 -9.77 9.12 -7.73
C ARG A 90 -10.92 9.43 -8.69
N LEU A 91 -10.81 10.51 -9.46
CA LEU A 91 -11.85 10.92 -10.41
C LEU A 91 -11.98 9.94 -11.57
N LEU A 92 -10.86 9.53 -12.16
CA LEU A 92 -10.86 8.60 -13.31
C LEU A 92 -11.28 7.19 -12.93
N LEU A 93 -10.92 6.73 -11.72
CA LEU A 93 -11.34 5.44 -11.18
C LEU A 93 -12.75 5.47 -10.59
N GLY A 94 -13.37 6.65 -10.46
CA GLY A 94 -14.72 6.80 -9.92
C GLY A 94 -14.88 6.38 -8.45
N ILE A 95 -13.80 6.46 -7.66
CA ILE A 95 -13.78 5.93 -6.29
C ILE A 95 -14.77 6.68 -5.41
N SER A 96 -15.67 5.92 -4.79
CA SER A 96 -16.76 6.38 -3.93
C SER A 96 -16.70 5.75 -2.53
N PRO A 97 -17.35 6.36 -1.53
CA PRO A 97 -17.47 5.75 -0.20
C PRO A 97 -18.10 4.36 -0.27
N GLY A 98 -17.54 3.39 0.44
CA GLY A 98 -17.97 1.99 0.45
C GLY A 98 -17.29 1.09 -0.59
N ASP A 99 -16.54 1.65 -1.53
CA ASP A 99 -15.92 0.85 -2.60
C ASP A 99 -14.80 -0.08 -2.10
N GLY A 100 -14.58 -1.13 -2.89
CA GLY A 100 -13.41 -2.02 -2.81
C GLY A 100 -12.37 -1.65 -3.86
N VAL A 101 -11.12 -1.39 -3.46
CA VAL A 101 -10.01 -1.04 -4.36
C VAL A 101 -8.82 -1.97 -4.17
N LEU A 102 -8.24 -2.43 -5.28
CA LEU A 102 -6.99 -3.18 -5.30
C LEU A 102 -5.89 -2.31 -5.95
N ASP A 103 -4.89 -1.93 -5.17
CA ASP A 103 -3.75 -1.11 -5.57
C ASP A 103 -2.53 -1.99 -5.86
N VAL A 104 -2.40 -2.44 -7.11
CA VAL A 104 -1.30 -3.32 -7.52
C VAL A 104 0.00 -2.54 -7.60
N ALA A 105 1.07 -3.11 -7.02
CA ALA A 105 2.39 -2.46 -6.93
C ALA A 105 2.34 -1.14 -6.13
N CYS A 106 1.61 -1.13 -5.02
CA CYS A 106 1.39 0.04 -4.18
C CYS A 106 2.68 0.66 -3.58
N GLY A 107 3.79 -0.08 -3.58
CA GLY A 107 5.08 0.33 -3.04
C GLY A 107 4.98 0.69 -1.56
N THR A 108 5.28 1.94 -1.22
CA THR A 108 5.17 2.47 0.15
C THR A 108 3.72 2.67 0.59
N GLY A 109 2.74 2.60 -0.32
CA GLY A 109 1.30 2.78 -0.08
C GLY A 109 0.82 4.23 -0.20
N ASN A 110 1.46 5.07 -1.01
CA ASN A 110 1.07 6.48 -1.14
C ASN A 110 -0.37 6.65 -1.68
N PHE A 111 -0.70 5.96 -2.78
CA PHE A 111 -2.05 5.96 -3.36
C PHE A 111 -3.03 5.13 -2.51
N THR A 112 -2.62 3.96 -2.03
CA THR A 112 -3.43 3.10 -1.15
C THR A 112 -4.03 3.87 0.03
N ARG A 113 -3.23 4.71 0.70
CA ARG A 113 -3.70 5.53 1.83
C ARG A 113 -4.68 6.63 1.40
N ASP A 114 -4.52 7.18 0.19
CA ASP A 114 -5.45 8.17 -0.35
C ASP A 114 -6.78 7.55 -0.75
N PHE A 115 -6.74 6.38 -1.40
CA PHE A 115 -7.93 5.60 -1.70
C PHE A 115 -8.64 5.16 -0.43
N ALA A 116 -7.91 4.72 0.60
CA ALA A 116 -8.48 4.31 1.89
C ALA A 116 -9.28 5.46 2.56
N ARG A 117 -8.79 6.71 2.47
CA ARG A 117 -9.54 7.88 2.94
C ARG A 117 -10.80 8.14 2.12
N SER A 118 -10.78 7.82 0.83
CA SER A 118 -11.87 8.10 -0.11
C SER A 118 -13.00 7.10 -0.01
N VAL A 119 -12.69 5.81 0.17
CA VAL A 119 -13.70 4.76 0.36
C VAL A 119 -14.29 4.77 1.78
N GLY A 120 -13.62 5.42 2.73
CA GLY A 120 -14.12 5.58 4.10
C GLY A 120 -14.15 4.29 4.91
N ALA A 121 -14.83 4.31 6.07
CA ALA A 121 -14.84 3.20 7.02
C ALA A 121 -15.49 1.94 6.45
N ASP A 122 -16.54 2.10 5.65
CA ASP A 122 -17.32 1.00 5.09
C ASP A 122 -16.66 0.35 3.86
N GLY A 123 -15.71 1.06 3.22
CA GLY A 123 -14.94 0.53 2.10
C GLY A 123 -13.67 -0.24 2.49
N LEU A 124 -12.98 -0.77 1.48
CA LEU A 124 -11.76 -1.57 1.65
C LEU A 124 -10.75 -1.24 0.55
N VAL A 125 -9.49 -1.00 0.93
CA VAL A 125 -8.38 -0.88 -0.02
C VAL A 125 -7.32 -1.90 0.35
N VAL A 126 -6.92 -2.71 -0.63
CA VAL A 126 -5.84 -3.70 -0.52
C VAL A 126 -4.70 -3.23 -1.41
N GLY A 127 -3.49 -3.14 -0.86
CA GLY A 127 -2.26 -2.79 -1.58
C GLY A 127 -1.16 -3.78 -1.28
#